data_AF-A0A8R7U067-F1
#
_entry.id   AF-A0A8R7U067-F1
#
_cell.length_a   1.000
_cell.length_b   1.000
_cell.length_c   1.000
_cell.angle_alpha   90.00
_cell.angle_beta   90.00
_cell.angle_gamma   90.00
#
_symmetry.space_group_name_H-M   'P 1'
#
loop_
_entity.id
_entity.type
_entity.pdbx_description
1 polymer ?
#
loop_
_entity_poly.entity_id
_entity_poly.type
_entity_poly.pdbx_seq_one_letter_code
_entity_poly.pdbx_strand_id
1 'polypeptide(L)'
;MRLYTLVWDFFTCAEGMKDEANEVVEAIAKKIVQDMHYEGRVDAVVKYFAHERNMLLKKQLARRVHLTRSMYMKAVPSWCNNKIPCYQQIISRWINPEWRVTHRACSERRALMGGPVHLQGNLNPHAYVQKKNRERGEGEQPLNSFMGLCLSRTSKKPEGGWVKPGAGLRIKAYSGKFKECNGPDSDPASQDIDVMVSLMSGEGKKGGRLYVGDGAIRKKDIPKLAHLRATTSSSGPAIERRPQPGLDMLHQFELYFALLIFLVQEQNKLRQEAQANAQLQQDQAMKMQQALLQQQEFMVKQQSALQETFARLRANMQGSTLPDLPPLPPLPTFSFCSQSGQDSNNFVVPASIPTQASPVTPTTAHGASTSLQQ
;
A
#
# COMPACT_ATOMS: atom_id res chain seq x y z
N MET A 1 -16.02 -35.06 -13.17
CA MET A 1 -17.33 -35.38 -12.57
C MET A 1 -17.26 -36.24 -11.30
N ARG A 2 -16.30 -37.16 -11.11
CA ARG A 2 -16.23 -38.02 -9.89
C ARG A 2 -16.00 -37.32 -8.55
N LEU A 3 -15.50 -36.08 -8.53
CA LEU A 3 -15.25 -35.33 -7.29
C LEU A 3 -16.55 -34.87 -6.60
N TYR A 4 -17.62 -34.70 -7.37
CA TYR A 4 -18.91 -34.19 -6.88
C TYR A 4 -19.70 -35.25 -6.09
N THR A 5 -19.62 -36.52 -6.52
CA THR A 5 -20.31 -37.63 -5.85
C THR A 5 -19.67 -37.98 -4.51
N LEU A 6 -18.34 -37.93 -4.42
CA LEU A 6 -17.60 -38.30 -3.20
C LEU A 6 -17.84 -37.36 -2.02
N VAL A 7 -18.24 -36.11 -2.23
CA VAL A 7 -18.53 -35.18 -1.13
C VAL A 7 -19.69 -35.71 -0.29
N TRP A 8 -20.71 -36.27 -0.94
CA TRP A 8 -21.90 -36.75 -0.25
C TRP A 8 -21.72 -38.10 0.44
N ASP A 9 -20.58 -38.77 0.23
CA ASP A 9 -20.21 -39.97 0.98
C ASP A 9 -19.77 -39.63 2.42
N PHE A 10 -19.36 -38.38 2.68
CA PHE A 10 -18.83 -37.95 3.98
C PHE A 10 -19.67 -36.86 4.67
N PHE A 11 -20.50 -36.13 3.93
CA PHE A 11 -21.27 -35.00 4.45
C PHE A 11 -22.77 -35.22 4.26
N THR A 12 -23.56 -34.80 5.24
CA THR A 12 -25.02 -34.74 5.15
C THR A 12 -25.49 -33.30 5.10
N CYS A 13 -26.62 -33.07 4.43
CA CYS A 13 -27.27 -31.77 4.36
C CYS A 13 -28.53 -31.77 5.23
N ALA A 14 -28.92 -30.61 5.73
CA ALA A 14 -30.23 -30.45 6.35
C ALA A 14 -31.35 -30.79 5.35
N GLU A 15 -32.49 -31.25 5.87
CA GLU A 15 -33.62 -31.66 5.04
C GLU A 15 -34.07 -30.54 4.10
N GLY A 16 -34.30 -30.86 2.82
CA GLY A 16 -34.70 -29.91 1.78
C GLY A 16 -33.58 -28.96 1.27
N MET A 17 -32.34 -29.08 1.77
CA MET A 17 -31.23 -28.17 1.40
C MET A 17 -30.22 -28.78 0.40
N LYS A 18 -30.45 -30.03 -0.03
CA LYS A 18 -29.50 -30.78 -0.87
C LYS A 18 -29.22 -30.11 -2.22
N ASP A 19 -30.25 -29.59 -2.88
CA ASP A 19 -30.09 -28.92 -4.19
C ASP A 19 -29.31 -27.61 -4.09
N GLU A 20 -29.57 -26.80 -3.07
CA GLU A 20 -28.82 -25.56 -2.82
C GLU A 20 -27.35 -25.88 -2.46
N ALA A 21 -27.12 -26.91 -1.65
CA ALA A 21 -25.77 -27.35 -1.32
C ALA A 21 -25.03 -27.88 -2.55
N ASN A 22 -25.71 -28.59 -3.45
CA ASN A 22 -25.17 -29.06 -4.72
C ASN A 22 -24.68 -27.90 -5.60
N GLU A 23 -25.45 -26.82 -5.75
CA GLU A 23 -25.02 -25.63 -6.48
C GLU A 23 -23.78 -24.97 -5.86
N VAL A 24 -23.74 -24.89 -4.52
CA VAL A 24 -22.60 -24.32 -3.79
C VAL A 24 -21.34 -25.17 -3.99
N VAL A 25 -21.46 -26.50 -3.87
CA VAL A 25 -20.35 -27.43 -4.10
C VAL A 25 -19.83 -27.31 -5.52
N GLU A 26 -20.71 -27.24 -6.52
CA GLU A 26 -20.30 -27.08 -7.91
C GLU A 26 -19.58 -25.75 -8.15
N ALA A 27 -20.10 -24.64 -7.60
CA ALA A 27 -19.47 -23.33 -7.69
C ALA A 27 -18.08 -23.31 -7.04
N ILE A 28 -17.93 -23.93 -5.86
CA ILE A 28 -16.65 -24.06 -5.17
C ILE A 28 -15.69 -24.94 -5.98
N ALA A 29 -16.14 -26.07 -6.52
CA ALA A 29 -15.31 -26.95 -7.34
C ALA A 29 -14.77 -26.22 -8.58
N LYS A 30 -15.63 -25.47 -9.29
CA LYS A 30 -15.22 -24.62 -10.42
C LYS A 30 -14.15 -23.62 -9.99
N LYS A 31 -14.34 -22.96 -8.85
CA LYS A 31 -13.36 -22.01 -8.30
C LYS A 31 -12.04 -22.67 -7.95
N ILE A 32 -12.05 -23.83 -7.28
CA ILE A 32 -10.83 -24.56 -6.92
C ILE A 32 -10.02 -24.92 -8.17
N VAL A 33 -10.67 -25.38 -9.24
CA VAL A 33 -9.99 -25.70 -10.51
C VAL A 33 -9.38 -24.44 -11.14
N GLN A 34 -10.08 -23.31 -11.07
CA GLN A 34 -9.54 -22.03 -11.55
C GLN A 34 -8.32 -21.59 -10.72
N ASP A 35 -8.42 -21.63 -9.40
CA ASP A 35 -7.39 -21.21 -8.46
C ASP A 35 -6.18 -22.17 -8.45
N MET A 36 -6.37 -23.44 -8.81
CA MET A 36 -5.31 -24.46 -8.90
C MET A 36 -4.17 -24.02 -9.82
N HIS A 37 -4.48 -23.33 -10.92
CA HIS A 37 -3.47 -22.82 -11.84
C HIS A 37 -2.61 -21.71 -11.22
N TYR A 38 -3.18 -20.92 -10.31
CA TYR A 38 -2.46 -19.87 -9.61
C TYR A 38 -1.57 -20.43 -8.51
N GLU A 39 -2.13 -21.30 -7.65
CA GLU A 39 -1.36 -21.95 -6.58
C GLU A 39 -0.28 -22.87 -7.15
N GLY A 40 -0.59 -23.59 -8.23
CA GLY A 40 0.36 -24.43 -8.95
C GLY A 40 1.59 -23.67 -9.46
N ARG A 41 1.44 -22.40 -9.87
CA ARG A 41 2.57 -21.54 -10.24
C ARG A 41 3.47 -21.27 -9.04
N VAL A 42 2.88 -20.88 -7.91
CA VAL A 42 3.61 -20.53 -6.69
C VAL A 42 4.36 -21.75 -6.16
N ASP A 43 3.70 -22.91 -6.14
CA ASP A 43 4.33 -24.16 -5.71
C ASP A 43 5.47 -24.58 -6.67
N ALA A 44 5.32 -24.39 -7.98
CA ALA A 44 6.41 -24.64 -8.95
C ALA A 44 7.62 -23.72 -8.69
N VAL A 45 7.40 -22.45 -8.34
CA VAL A 45 8.48 -21.54 -7.94
C VAL A 45 9.18 -22.06 -6.68
N VAL A 46 8.43 -22.39 -5.63
CA VAL A 46 9.01 -22.92 -4.39
C VAL A 46 9.83 -24.18 -4.64
N LYS A 47 9.30 -25.12 -5.43
CA LYS A 47 9.98 -26.37 -5.81
C LYS A 47 11.26 -26.11 -6.60
N TYR A 48 11.22 -25.22 -7.59
CA TYR A 48 12.41 -24.86 -8.36
C TYR A 48 13.54 -24.36 -7.44
N PHE A 49 13.25 -23.43 -6.53
CA PHE A 49 14.28 -22.93 -5.62
C PHE A 49 14.75 -23.99 -4.62
N ALA A 50 13.84 -24.84 -4.12
CA ALA A 50 14.21 -25.91 -3.20
C ALA A 50 15.13 -26.95 -3.86
N HIS A 51 14.81 -27.41 -5.08
CA HIS A 51 15.52 -28.53 -5.71
C HIS A 51 16.70 -28.09 -6.60
N GLU A 52 16.56 -26.99 -7.34
CA GLU A 52 17.58 -26.55 -8.30
C GLU A 52 18.56 -25.53 -7.70
N ARG A 53 18.14 -24.84 -6.63
CA ARG A 53 18.96 -23.81 -5.97
C ARG A 53 19.29 -24.15 -4.51
N ASN A 54 18.81 -25.29 -3.99
CA ASN A 54 18.95 -25.69 -2.58
C ASN A 54 18.57 -24.57 -1.60
N MET A 55 17.55 -23.78 -1.95
CA MET A 55 17.12 -22.61 -1.19
C MET A 55 15.63 -22.68 -0.84
N LEU A 56 15.31 -22.53 0.45
CA LEU A 56 13.93 -22.51 0.92
C LEU A 56 13.28 -21.14 0.69
N LEU A 57 12.35 -21.08 -0.25
CA LEU A 57 11.61 -19.87 -0.57
C LEU A 57 10.23 -19.86 0.10
N LYS A 58 9.96 -18.87 0.95
CA LYS A 58 8.63 -18.68 1.56
C LYS A 58 7.60 -18.33 0.46
N LYS A 59 6.37 -18.85 0.59
CA LYS A 59 5.27 -18.63 -0.37
C LYS A 59 5.00 -17.15 -0.68
N GLN A 60 5.13 -16.26 0.31
CA GLN A 60 4.93 -14.81 0.12
C GLN A 60 5.92 -14.21 -0.87
N LEU A 61 7.17 -14.65 -0.85
CA LEU A 61 8.20 -14.21 -1.77
C LEU A 61 8.06 -14.91 -3.13
N ALA A 62 7.77 -16.21 -3.13
CA ALA A 62 7.52 -17.00 -4.34
C ALA A 62 6.40 -16.42 -5.22
N ARG A 63 5.37 -15.80 -4.61
CA ARG A 63 4.29 -15.12 -5.34
C ARG A 63 4.79 -13.98 -6.23
N ARG A 64 5.90 -13.31 -5.87
CA ARG A 64 6.48 -12.18 -6.60
C ARG A 64 7.47 -12.61 -7.68
N VAL A 65 7.94 -13.85 -7.63
CA VAL A 65 8.94 -14.38 -8.56
C VAL A 65 8.26 -15.02 -9.76
N HIS A 66 8.79 -14.76 -10.95
CA HIS A 66 8.36 -15.39 -12.20
C HIS A 66 9.56 -16.10 -12.83
N LEU A 67 9.41 -17.40 -13.10
CA LEU A 67 10.46 -18.19 -13.73
C LEU A 67 10.37 -18.11 -15.26
N THR A 68 11.44 -18.51 -15.92
CA THR A 68 11.42 -18.76 -17.37
C THR A 68 10.73 -20.11 -17.65
N ARG A 69 10.39 -20.36 -18.93
CA ARG A 69 9.79 -21.64 -19.35
C ARG A 69 10.67 -22.83 -18.97
N SER A 70 11.99 -22.75 -19.21
CA SER A 70 12.93 -23.82 -18.88
C SER A 70 13.01 -24.10 -17.39
N MET A 71 12.99 -23.06 -16.56
CA MET A 71 12.98 -23.18 -15.11
C MET A 71 11.68 -23.82 -14.60
N TYR A 72 10.52 -23.47 -15.15
CA TYR A 72 9.26 -24.14 -14.81
C TYR A 72 9.27 -25.63 -15.18
N MET A 73 9.86 -26.00 -16.32
CA MET A 73 9.97 -27.40 -16.74
C MET A 73 10.82 -28.27 -15.81
N LYS A 74 11.70 -27.66 -15.00
CA LYS A 74 12.47 -28.36 -13.96
C LYS A 74 11.67 -28.59 -12.67
N ALA A 75 10.51 -27.96 -12.53
CA ALA A 75 9.71 -27.98 -11.31
C ALA A 75 8.25 -28.38 -11.58
N VAL A 76 8.08 -29.47 -12.35
CA VAL A 76 6.75 -29.99 -12.72
C VAL A 76 5.99 -30.43 -11.45
N PRO A 77 4.76 -29.94 -11.22
CA PRO A 77 3.92 -30.42 -10.13
C PRO A 77 3.56 -31.90 -10.34
N SER A 78 3.47 -32.68 -9.26
CA SER A 78 3.21 -34.13 -9.31
C SER A 78 1.90 -34.47 -10.04
N TRP A 79 0.87 -33.65 -9.86
CA TRP A 79 -0.42 -33.80 -10.56
C TRP A 79 -0.35 -33.52 -12.08
N CYS A 80 0.76 -32.98 -12.57
CA CYS A 80 1.02 -32.72 -13.98
C CYS A 80 2.07 -33.66 -14.59
N ASN A 81 2.71 -34.55 -13.81
CA ASN A 81 3.80 -35.42 -14.27
C ASN A 81 3.42 -36.24 -15.51
N ASN A 82 2.21 -36.77 -15.54
CA ASN A 82 1.71 -37.60 -16.65
C ASN A 82 1.04 -36.79 -17.76
N LYS A 83 1.08 -35.45 -17.69
CA LYS A 83 0.36 -34.50 -18.56
C LYS A 83 1.24 -33.29 -18.92
N ILE A 84 2.48 -33.57 -19.35
CA ILE A 84 3.46 -32.54 -19.72
C ILE A 84 2.96 -31.55 -20.79
N PRO A 85 2.26 -31.97 -21.87
CA PRO A 85 1.72 -31.02 -22.84
C PRO A 85 0.75 -30.01 -22.22
N CYS A 86 -0.10 -30.46 -21.27
CA CYS A 86 -0.98 -29.56 -20.53
C CYS A 86 -0.18 -28.57 -19.67
N TYR A 87 0.87 -29.05 -19.00
CA TYR A 87 1.73 -28.19 -18.19
C TYR A 87 2.43 -27.10 -19.04
N GLN A 88 2.88 -27.43 -20.25
CA GLN A 88 3.46 -26.45 -21.18
C GLN A 88 2.46 -25.34 -21.57
N GLN A 89 1.18 -25.68 -21.79
CA GLN A 89 0.14 -24.68 -22.04
C GLN A 89 -0.08 -23.79 -20.81
N ILE A 90 -0.09 -24.36 -19.61
CA ILE A 90 -0.21 -23.63 -18.35
C ILE A 90 0.98 -22.66 -18.17
N ILE A 91 2.21 -23.11 -18.43
CA ILE A 91 3.40 -22.25 -18.38
C ILE A 91 3.27 -21.09 -19.37
N SER A 92 2.78 -21.35 -20.59
CA SER A 92 2.62 -20.32 -21.62
C SER A 92 1.71 -19.19 -21.14
N ARG A 93 0.68 -19.49 -20.34
CA ARG A 93 -0.15 -18.49 -19.68
C ARG A 93 0.62 -17.71 -18.61
N TRP A 94 1.40 -18.38 -17.76
CA TRP A 94 2.15 -17.73 -16.67
C TRP A 94 3.27 -16.79 -17.15
N ILE A 95 3.90 -17.12 -18.28
CA ILE A 95 4.98 -16.31 -18.87
C ILE A 95 4.46 -15.19 -19.78
N ASN A 96 3.18 -15.22 -20.17
CA ASN A 96 2.60 -14.18 -21.02
C ASN A 96 2.68 -12.80 -20.32
N PRO A 97 3.33 -11.79 -20.92
CA PRO A 97 3.49 -10.46 -20.30
C PRO A 97 2.14 -9.77 -20.02
N GLU A 98 1.16 -9.88 -20.91
CA GLU A 98 -0.19 -9.29 -20.73
C GLU A 98 -0.90 -9.86 -19.51
N TRP A 99 -0.77 -11.17 -19.32
CA TRP A 99 -1.30 -11.84 -18.15
C TRP A 99 -0.65 -11.31 -16.86
N ARG A 100 0.67 -11.06 -16.88
CA ARG A 100 1.39 -10.54 -15.72
C ARG A 100 0.95 -9.12 -15.36
N VAL A 101 0.77 -8.25 -16.36
CA VAL A 101 0.29 -6.87 -16.16
C VAL A 101 -1.10 -6.89 -15.53
N THR A 102 -2.02 -7.66 -16.11
CA THR A 102 -3.39 -7.80 -15.61
C THR A 102 -3.40 -8.34 -14.18
N HIS A 103 -2.60 -9.36 -13.91
CA HIS A 103 -2.50 -9.98 -12.59
C HIS A 103 -1.90 -9.02 -11.54
N ARG A 104 -0.86 -8.26 -11.91
CA ARG A 104 -0.26 -7.24 -11.05
C ARG A 104 -1.26 -6.15 -10.71
N ALA A 105 -1.96 -5.60 -11.70
CA ALA A 105 -3.00 -4.59 -11.49
C ALA A 105 -4.13 -5.10 -10.56
N CYS A 106 -4.55 -6.36 -10.70
CA CYS A 106 -5.50 -6.99 -9.78
C CYS A 106 -4.94 -7.10 -8.35
N SER A 107 -3.65 -7.42 -8.20
CA SER A 107 -3.00 -7.52 -6.89
C SER A 107 -2.86 -6.15 -6.23
N GLU A 108 -2.43 -5.13 -6.98
CA GLU A 108 -2.29 -3.75 -6.50
C GLU A 108 -3.66 -3.18 -6.10
N ARG A 109 -4.70 -3.39 -6.92
CA ARG A 109 -6.08 -3.04 -6.53
C ARG A 109 -6.51 -3.71 -5.23
N ARG A 110 -6.15 -4.97 -4.99
CA ARG A 110 -6.45 -5.65 -3.72
C ARG A 110 -5.63 -5.08 -2.55
N ALA A 111 -4.39 -4.68 -2.78
CA ALA A 111 -3.54 -4.05 -1.76
C ALA A 111 -4.09 -2.68 -1.33
N LEU A 112 -4.56 -1.88 -2.30
CA LEU A 112 -5.22 -0.59 -2.05
C LEU A 112 -6.48 -0.73 -1.19
N MET A 113 -7.15 -1.88 -1.26
CA MET A 113 -8.40 -2.11 -0.54
C MET A 113 -8.23 -2.30 0.97
N GLY A 114 -7.01 -2.30 1.54
CA GLY A 114 -6.68 -2.14 2.97
C GLY A 114 -7.51 -2.90 4.03
N GLY A 115 -6.87 -3.75 4.85
CA GLY A 115 -7.47 -4.34 6.06
C GLY A 115 -8.68 -5.29 5.86
N PRO A 116 -9.16 -5.92 6.95
CA PRO A 116 -10.31 -6.83 6.91
C PRO A 116 -11.56 -6.13 6.37
N VAL A 117 -12.38 -6.78 5.54
CA VAL A 117 -13.66 -6.20 5.07
C VAL A 117 -14.75 -6.30 6.15
N HIS A 118 -14.60 -7.24 7.07
CA HIS A 118 -15.51 -7.58 8.15
C HIS A 118 -14.77 -8.43 9.19
N LEU A 119 -15.33 -8.55 10.39
CA LEU A 119 -14.80 -9.30 11.54
C LEU A 119 -15.40 -10.70 11.70
N GLN A 120 -16.23 -11.16 10.75
CA GLN A 120 -16.82 -12.51 10.78
C GLN A 120 -15.81 -13.65 10.55
N GLY A 121 -14.59 -13.32 10.09
CA GLY A 121 -13.62 -14.34 9.69
C GLY A 121 -14.15 -15.19 8.54
N ASN A 122 -14.01 -16.52 8.67
CA ASN A 122 -14.48 -17.50 7.68
C ASN A 122 -15.95 -17.90 7.87
N LEU A 123 -16.65 -17.36 8.88
CA LEU A 123 -18.05 -17.68 9.12
C LEU A 123 -18.95 -16.94 8.11
N ASN A 124 -20.02 -17.59 7.68
CA ASN A 124 -21.11 -16.90 7.00
C ASN A 124 -21.90 -16.03 8.01
N PRO A 125 -22.72 -15.07 7.55
CA PRO A 125 -23.46 -14.17 8.44
C PRO A 125 -24.34 -14.89 9.48
N HIS A 126 -25.05 -15.96 9.11
CA HIS A 126 -25.87 -16.72 10.05
C HIS A 126 -25.04 -17.40 11.15
N ALA A 127 -23.97 -18.09 10.76
CA ALA A 127 -23.07 -18.76 11.70
C ALA A 127 -22.36 -17.74 12.61
N TYR A 128 -22.05 -16.56 12.08
CA TYR A 128 -21.51 -15.46 12.87
C TYR A 128 -22.51 -14.96 13.91
N VAL A 129 -23.77 -14.73 13.52
CA VAL A 129 -24.86 -14.34 14.44
C VAL A 129 -25.06 -15.40 15.52
N GLN A 130 -25.17 -16.67 15.15
CA GLN A 130 -25.31 -17.78 16.10
C GLN A 130 -24.14 -17.85 17.08
N LYS A 131 -22.91 -17.71 16.58
CA LYS A 131 -21.72 -17.64 17.45
C LYS A 131 -21.84 -16.47 18.42
N LYS A 132 -22.24 -15.29 17.96
CA LYS A 132 -22.39 -14.10 18.81
C LYS A 132 -23.51 -14.22 19.83
N ASN A 133 -24.61 -14.88 19.49
CA ASN A 133 -25.68 -15.16 20.44
C ASN A 133 -25.25 -16.16 21.51
N ARG A 134 -24.40 -17.16 21.19
CA ARG A 134 -23.81 -18.05 22.20
C ARG A 134 -22.80 -17.38 23.12
N GLU A 135 -22.10 -16.36 22.63
CA GLU A 135 -21.16 -15.57 23.42
C GLU A 135 -21.87 -14.55 24.33
N ARG A 136 -23.15 -14.25 24.07
CA ARG A 136 -23.97 -13.41 24.95
C ARG A 136 -24.46 -14.23 26.14
N GLY A 137 -24.59 -13.56 27.28
CA GLY A 137 -25.11 -14.19 28.50
C GLY A 137 -26.60 -14.51 28.41
N GLU A 138 -27.07 -15.41 29.28
CA GLU A 138 -28.49 -15.69 29.46
C GLU A 138 -29.22 -14.42 29.94
N GLY A 139 -30.15 -13.91 29.14
CA GLY A 139 -30.95 -12.70 29.44
C GLY A 139 -30.88 -11.59 28.39
N GLU A 140 -29.92 -11.63 27.46
CA GLU A 140 -29.90 -10.70 26.32
C GLU A 140 -30.83 -11.14 25.20
N GLN A 141 -31.52 -10.18 24.58
CA GLN A 141 -32.28 -10.46 23.35
C GLN A 141 -31.34 -10.98 22.26
N PRO A 142 -31.71 -12.05 21.54
CA PRO A 142 -30.88 -12.62 20.50
C PRO A 142 -30.70 -11.61 19.36
N LEU A 143 -29.47 -11.51 18.85
CA LEU A 143 -29.17 -10.71 17.68
C LEU A 143 -29.90 -11.27 16.46
N ASN A 144 -30.61 -10.41 15.76
CA ASN A 144 -31.07 -10.68 14.41
C ASN A 144 -29.94 -10.50 13.37
N SER A 145 -30.23 -10.86 12.13
CA SER A 145 -29.29 -10.79 11.01
C SER A 145 -28.79 -9.37 10.74
N PHE A 146 -29.62 -8.33 10.92
CA PHE A 146 -29.20 -6.94 10.72
C PHE A 146 -28.19 -6.49 11.79
N MET A 147 -28.48 -6.74 13.07
CA MET A 147 -27.57 -6.41 14.16
C MET A 147 -26.25 -7.19 14.04
N GLY A 148 -26.31 -8.47 13.67
CA GLY A 148 -25.11 -9.26 13.41
C GLY A 148 -24.27 -8.72 12.24
N LEU A 149 -24.93 -8.24 11.18
CA LEU A 149 -24.27 -7.58 10.05
C LEU A 149 -23.54 -6.33 10.49
N CYS A 150 -24.18 -5.46 11.29
CA CYS A 150 -23.59 -4.26 11.87
C CYS A 150 -22.39 -4.61 12.75
N LEU A 151 -22.56 -5.53 13.71
CA LEU A 151 -21.52 -5.97 14.63
C LEU A 151 -20.30 -6.56 13.90
N SER A 152 -20.51 -7.30 12.81
CA SER A 152 -19.41 -7.82 11.99
C SER A 152 -18.62 -6.74 11.24
N ARG A 153 -19.12 -5.50 11.19
CA ARG A 153 -18.54 -4.38 10.44
C ARG A 153 -18.12 -3.22 11.33
N THR A 154 -18.45 -3.24 12.62
CA THR A 154 -17.99 -2.26 13.59
C THR A 154 -16.53 -2.52 13.95
N SER A 155 -15.73 -1.45 13.98
CA SER A 155 -14.32 -1.47 14.36
C SER A 155 -14.16 -1.82 15.84
N LYS A 156 -13.09 -2.53 16.18
CA LYS A 156 -12.69 -2.78 17.59
C LYS A 156 -11.78 -1.70 18.17
N LYS A 157 -11.47 -0.66 17.39
CA LYS A 157 -10.56 0.40 17.82
C LYS A 157 -11.24 1.31 18.86
N PRO A 158 -10.47 1.98 19.75
CA PRO A 158 -11.02 2.86 20.79
C PRO A 158 -11.88 4.00 20.24
N GLU A 159 -11.48 4.53 19.09
CA GLU A 159 -12.21 5.56 18.32
C GLU A 159 -13.57 5.10 17.76
N GLY A 160 -13.88 3.80 17.85
CA GLY A 160 -15.10 3.21 17.32
C GLY A 160 -15.17 3.25 15.79
N GLY A 161 -16.40 3.33 15.27
CA GLY A 161 -16.67 3.46 13.83
C GLY A 161 -16.71 2.13 13.07
N TRP A 162 -16.56 2.22 11.74
CA TRP A 162 -16.68 1.07 10.84
C TRP A 162 -15.29 0.53 10.44
N VAL A 163 -15.19 -0.79 10.25
CA VAL A 163 -13.98 -1.46 9.76
C VAL A 163 -13.54 -0.91 8.39
N LYS A 164 -14.51 -0.52 7.55
CA LYS A 164 -14.29 0.24 6.32
C LYS A 164 -15.35 1.33 6.15
N PRO A 165 -15.01 2.50 5.59
CA PRO A 165 -15.99 3.57 5.36
C PRO A 165 -17.22 3.10 4.56
N GLY A 166 -17.00 2.32 3.51
CA GLY A 166 -18.08 1.76 2.68
C GLY A 166 -19.01 0.77 3.39
N ALA A 167 -18.68 0.30 4.60
CA ALA A 167 -19.62 -0.48 5.42
C ALA A 167 -20.68 0.44 6.04
N GLY A 168 -20.27 1.57 6.62
CA GLY A 168 -21.19 2.56 7.19
C GLY A 168 -22.14 3.15 6.17
N LEU A 169 -21.64 3.49 4.98
CA LEU A 169 -22.47 4.00 3.88
C LEU A 169 -23.59 3.01 3.50
N ARG A 170 -23.26 1.71 3.43
CA ARG A 170 -24.21 0.64 3.13
C ARG A 170 -25.28 0.47 4.21
N ILE A 171 -24.87 0.43 5.47
CA ILE A 171 -25.79 0.31 6.60
C ILE A 171 -26.70 1.53 6.65
N LYS A 172 -26.15 2.75 6.50
CA LYS A 172 -26.93 4.00 6.47
C LYS A 172 -27.95 4.03 5.34
N ALA A 173 -27.58 3.63 4.12
CA ALA A 173 -28.49 3.55 2.98
C ALA A 173 -29.64 2.57 3.22
N TYR A 174 -29.32 1.37 3.73
CA TYR A 174 -30.36 0.40 4.10
C TYR A 174 -31.27 0.93 5.22
N SER A 175 -30.71 1.50 6.29
CA SER A 175 -31.48 2.05 7.41
C SER A 175 -32.38 3.21 6.98
N GLY A 176 -31.91 4.08 6.08
CA GLY A 176 -32.74 5.14 5.50
C GLY A 176 -33.90 4.57 4.69
N LYS A 177 -33.61 3.61 3.81
CA LYS A 177 -34.65 2.95 3.00
C LYS A 177 -35.64 2.15 3.86
N PHE A 178 -35.17 1.54 4.93
CA PHE A 178 -36.01 0.81 5.88
C PHE A 178 -37.05 1.72 6.52
N LYS A 179 -36.63 2.93 6.93
CA LYS A 179 -37.52 3.95 7.51
C LYS A 179 -38.49 4.53 6.48
N GLU A 180 -38.07 4.70 5.24
CA GLU A 180 -38.98 5.11 4.16
C GLU A 180 -40.09 4.08 3.91
N CYS A 181 -39.78 2.78 4.06
CA CYS A 181 -40.75 1.70 3.85
C CYS A 181 -41.67 1.45 5.05
N ASN A 182 -41.14 1.58 6.28
CA ASN A 182 -41.85 1.16 7.50
C ASN A 182 -42.29 2.32 8.40
N GLY A 183 -41.77 3.53 8.17
CA GLY A 183 -42.01 4.71 8.99
C GLY A 183 -40.72 5.33 9.56
N PRO A 184 -40.71 6.65 9.85
CA PRO A 184 -39.50 7.37 10.28
C PRO A 184 -38.93 6.87 11.62
N ASP A 185 -39.81 6.37 12.50
CA ASP A 185 -39.47 5.88 13.83
C ASP A 185 -39.16 4.37 13.87
N SER A 186 -39.28 3.68 12.73
CA SER A 186 -38.96 2.26 12.65
C SER A 186 -37.47 2.01 12.85
N ASP A 187 -37.16 1.03 13.70
CA ASP A 187 -35.80 0.59 13.95
C ASP A 187 -35.44 -0.61 13.06
N PRO A 188 -34.45 -0.50 12.15
CA PRO A 188 -33.97 -1.64 11.37
C PRO A 188 -33.32 -2.74 12.22
N ALA A 189 -32.93 -2.44 13.47
CA ALA A 189 -32.46 -3.44 14.41
C ALA A 189 -33.58 -4.23 15.09
N SER A 190 -34.86 -3.96 14.80
CA SER A 190 -35.98 -4.72 15.36
C SER A 190 -36.25 -6.06 14.66
N GLN A 191 -35.81 -6.21 13.40
CA GLN A 191 -36.12 -7.39 12.58
C GLN A 191 -34.94 -7.87 11.75
N ASP A 192 -35.09 -9.05 11.16
CA ASP A 192 -34.14 -9.56 10.18
C ASP A 192 -34.05 -8.67 8.93
N ILE A 193 -32.95 -8.82 8.18
CA ILE A 193 -32.72 -8.03 6.98
C ILE A 193 -33.84 -8.29 5.97
N ASP A 194 -34.56 -7.23 5.64
CA ASP A 194 -35.61 -7.23 4.64
C ASP A 194 -34.99 -7.23 3.24
N VAL A 195 -35.38 -8.25 2.46
CA VAL A 195 -34.90 -8.47 1.10
C VAL A 195 -35.33 -7.37 0.13
N MET A 196 -36.53 -6.80 0.31
CA MET A 196 -37.06 -5.70 -0.51
C MET A 196 -36.31 -4.42 -0.23
N VAL A 197 -36.13 -4.07 1.04
CA VAL A 197 -35.35 -2.90 1.45
C VAL A 197 -33.90 -3.01 0.96
N SER A 198 -33.30 -4.21 1.03
CA SER A 198 -31.95 -4.45 0.50
C SER A 198 -31.85 -4.27 -1.01
N LEU A 199 -32.85 -4.72 -1.78
CA LEU A 199 -32.89 -4.52 -3.23
C LEU A 199 -33.12 -3.05 -3.59
N MET A 200 -34.02 -2.37 -2.88
CA MET A 200 -34.33 -0.95 -3.10
C MET A 200 -33.15 -0.04 -2.77
N SER A 201 -32.42 -0.29 -1.69
CA SER A 201 -31.27 0.52 -1.26
C SER A 201 -30.04 0.42 -2.16
N GLY A 202 -30.02 -0.47 -3.16
CA GLY A 202 -28.80 -0.77 -3.90
C GLY A 202 -28.98 -1.20 -5.35
N GLU A 203 -30.11 -0.83 -5.95
CA GLU A 203 -30.48 -1.13 -7.34
C GLU A 203 -30.37 -2.62 -7.69
N GLY A 204 -30.84 -3.47 -6.77
CA GLY A 204 -30.84 -4.91 -6.96
C GLY A 204 -29.48 -5.61 -6.72
N LYS A 205 -29.28 -6.76 -7.38
CA LYS A 205 -28.04 -7.55 -7.30
C LYS A 205 -27.03 -7.04 -8.34
N LYS A 206 -25.90 -6.49 -7.88
CA LYS A 206 -24.77 -6.14 -8.77
C LYS A 206 -23.66 -7.20 -8.64
N GLY A 207 -23.25 -7.79 -9.76
CA GLY A 207 -22.30 -8.91 -9.77
C GLY A 207 -22.82 -10.14 -9.00
N GLY A 208 -24.14 -10.33 -8.99
CA GLY A 208 -24.81 -11.42 -8.26
C GLY A 208 -24.96 -11.19 -6.75
N ARG A 209 -24.56 -10.03 -6.21
CA ARG A 209 -24.59 -9.75 -4.76
C ARG A 209 -25.55 -8.63 -4.39
N LEU A 210 -26.26 -8.82 -3.27
CA LEU A 210 -27.05 -7.77 -2.64
C LEU A 210 -26.16 -6.64 -2.13
N TYR A 211 -26.75 -5.45 -1.95
CA TYR A 211 -26.02 -4.32 -1.40
C TYR A 211 -25.79 -4.46 0.10
N VAL A 212 -26.80 -4.97 0.81
CA VAL A 212 -26.79 -5.29 2.24
C VAL A 212 -27.36 -6.70 2.45
N GLY A 213 -26.86 -7.46 3.42
CA GLY A 213 -27.39 -8.80 3.73
C GLY A 213 -27.04 -9.92 2.73
N ASP A 214 -26.06 -9.71 1.84
CA ASP A 214 -25.54 -10.80 0.99
C ASP A 214 -25.00 -11.95 1.85
N GLY A 215 -25.52 -13.16 1.62
CA GLY A 215 -25.22 -14.36 2.43
C GLY A 215 -26.01 -14.51 3.73
N ALA A 216 -26.84 -13.52 4.10
CA ALA A 216 -27.82 -13.61 5.19
C ALA A 216 -29.25 -13.87 4.68
N ILE A 217 -29.49 -13.69 3.38
CA ILE A 217 -30.77 -13.99 2.72
C ILE A 217 -30.53 -15.12 1.73
N ARG A 218 -31.38 -16.15 1.74
CA ARG A 218 -31.27 -17.28 0.81
C ARG A 218 -31.50 -16.81 -0.61
N LYS A 219 -30.71 -17.32 -1.56
CA LYS A 219 -30.72 -16.81 -2.94
C LYS A 219 -32.08 -16.92 -3.63
N LYS A 220 -32.82 -18.00 -3.33
CA LYS A 220 -34.15 -18.31 -3.86
C LYS A 220 -35.24 -17.34 -3.39
N ASP A 221 -35.07 -16.78 -2.19
CA ASP A 221 -36.03 -15.85 -1.59
C ASP A 221 -35.83 -14.41 -2.13
N ILE A 222 -34.79 -14.17 -2.95
CA ILE A 222 -34.51 -12.86 -3.50
C ILE A 222 -35.17 -12.71 -4.87
N PRO A 223 -36.22 -11.90 -5.01
CA PRO A 223 -36.87 -11.71 -6.30
C PRO A 223 -36.00 -10.90 -7.26
N LYS A 224 -36.37 -10.94 -8.55
CA LYS A 224 -35.69 -10.21 -9.60
C LYS A 224 -35.99 -8.72 -9.49
N LEU A 225 -35.00 -7.87 -9.80
CA LEU A 225 -35.16 -6.41 -9.81
C LEU A 225 -36.27 -5.95 -10.76
N ALA A 226 -36.45 -6.64 -11.90
CA ALA A 226 -37.52 -6.34 -12.85
C ALA A 226 -38.92 -6.53 -12.23
N HIS A 227 -39.09 -7.57 -11.41
CA HIS A 227 -40.34 -7.79 -10.69
C HIS A 227 -40.59 -6.68 -9.67
N LEU A 228 -39.56 -6.32 -8.88
CA LEU A 228 -39.63 -5.20 -7.94
C LEU A 228 -40.06 -3.90 -8.65
N ARG A 229 -39.42 -3.56 -9.78
CA ARG A 229 -39.77 -2.37 -10.58
C ARG A 229 -41.22 -2.39 -11.10
N ALA A 230 -41.74 -3.57 -11.43
CA ALA A 230 -43.11 -3.71 -11.90
C ALA A 230 -44.14 -3.54 -10.76
N THR A 231 -43.76 -3.89 -9.53
CA THR A 231 -44.64 -3.80 -8.36
C THR A 231 -44.53 -2.47 -7.61
N THR A 232 -43.44 -1.71 -7.80
CA THR A 232 -43.28 -0.39 -7.18
C THR A 232 -44.13 0.64 -7.91
N SER A 233 -45.11 1.23 -7.22
CA SER A 233 -45.90 2.35 -7.72
C SER A 233 -45.10 3.66 -7.70
N SER A 234 -45.52 4.65 -8.49
CA SER A 234 -44.87 5.99 -8.51
C SER A 234 -44.95 6.72 -7.16
N SER A 235 -45.89 6.34 -6.29
CA SER A 235 -46.06 6.85 -4.93
C SER A 235 -45.28 6.06 -3.87
N GLY A 236 -44.70 4.90 -4.24
CA GLY A 236 -43.97 4.03 -3.33
C GLY A 236 -42.50 4.44 -3.14
N PRO A 237 -41.79 3.81 -2.18
CA PRO A 237 -40.39 4.08 -1.92
C PRO A 237 -39.52 3.91 -3.17
N ALA A 238 -38.65 4.89 -3.44
CA ALA A 238 -37.86 4.88 -4.67
C ALA A 238 -36.71 3.86 -4.58
N ILE A 239 -36.43 3.18 -5.70
CA ILE A 239 -35.24 2.33 -5.84
C ILE A 239 -34.01 3.22 -6.01
N GLU A 240 -33.11 3.19 -5.02
CA GLU A 240 -31.89 3.97 -5.00
C GLU A 240 -30.81 3.36 -5.89
N ARG A 241 -30.09 4.26 -6.57
CA ARG A 241 -28.87 3.88 -7.27
C ARG A 241 -27.78 3.59 -6.25
N ARG A 242 -27.07 2.48 -6.46
CA ARG A 242 -25.90 2.16 -5.64
C ARG A 242 -24.85 3.29 -5.76
N PRO A 243 -24.39 3.88 -4.65
CA PRO A 243 -23.27 4.82 -4.66
C PRO A 243 -22.09 4.20 -5.38
N GLN A 244 -21.56 4.87 -6.40
CA GLN A 244 -20.37 4.38 -7.11
C GLN A 244 -19.15 4.80 -6.29
N PRO A 245 -18.33 3.85 -5.79
CA PRO A 245 -17.14 4.18 -5.00
C PRO A 245 -16.14 5.09 -5.72
N GLY A 246 -16.22 5.18 -7.05
CA GLY A 246 -15.37 6.05 -7.86
C GLY A 246 -15.55 7.53 -7.53
N LEU A 247 -16.76 8.01 -7.22
CA LEU A 247 -16.99 9.45 -7.00
C LEU A 247 -16.41 9.96 -5.67
N ASP A 248 -16.60 9.22 -4.58
CA ASP A 248 -15.99 9.56 -3.28
C ASP A 248 -14.46 9.38 -3.29
N MET A 249 -13.97 8.36 -4.00
CA MET A 249 -12.53 8.11 -4.14
C MET A 249 -11.87 9.17 -5.03
N LEU A 250 -12.57 9.70 -6.05
CA LEU A 250 -12.10 10.81 -6.87
C LEU A 250 -11.97 12.10 -6.05
N HIS A 251 -12.92 12.43 -5.18
CA HIS A 251 -12.80 13.58 -4.28
C HIS A 251 -11.60 13.46 -3.32
N GLN A 252 -11.33 12.26 -2.80
CA GLN A 252 -10.13 12.02 -2.00
C GLN A 252 -8.84 12.12 -2.82
N PHE A 253 -8.84 11.64 -4.06
CA PHE A 253 -7.69 11.78 -4.96
C PHE A 253 -7.44 13.23 -5.36
N GLU A 254 -8.47 14.04 -5.61
CA GLU A 254 -8.31 15.47 -5.94
C GLU A 254 -7.66 16.26 -4.81
N LEU A 255 -8.07 16.03 -3.56
CA LEU A 255 -7.43 16.64 -2.40
C LEU A 255 -5.96 16.21 -2.25
N TYR A 256 -5.67 14.92 -2.50
CA TYR A 256 -4.31 14.41 -2.42
C TYR A 256 -3.42 14.95 -3.55
N PHE A 257 -3.97 15.06 -4.77
CA PHE A 257 -3.28 15.65 -5.92
C PHE A 257 -3.01 17.14 -5.73
N ALA A 258 -3.98 17.90 -5.21
CA ALA A 258 -3.81 19.32 -4.92
C ALA A 258 -2.68 19.55 -3.89
N LEU A 259 -2.63 18.73 -2.84
CA LEU A 259 -1.56 18.78 -1.84
C LEU A 259 -0.18 18.43 -2.44
N LEU A 260 -0.13 17.44 -3.33
CA LEU A 260 1.11 17.02 -3.99
C LEU A 260 1.64 18.08 -4.96
N ILE A 261 0.74 18.72 -5.72
CA ILE A 261 1.09 19.83 -6.62
C ILE A 261 1.66 21.00 -5.81
N PHE A 262 1.01 21.37 -4.70
CA PHE A 262 1.48 22.43 -3.82
C PHE A 262 2.88 22.15 -3.26
N LEU A 263 3.13 20.94 -2.75
CA LEU A 263 4.43 20.56 -2.20
C LEU A 263 5.56 20.55 -3.26
N VAL A 264 5.25 20.14 -4.49
CA VAL A 264 6.21 20.16 -5.61
C VAL A 264 6.51 21.60 -6.03
N GLN A 265 5.52 22.48 -6.06
CA GLN A 265 5.71 23.90 -6.36
C GLN A 265 6.61 24.58 -5.32
N GLU A 266 6.39 24.30 -4.04
CA GLU A 266 7.20 24.88 -2.96
C GLU A 266 8.66 24.40 -3.02
N GLN A 267 8.89 23.11 -3.28
CA GLN A 267 10.23 22.55 -3.51
C GLN A 267 10.93 23.19 -4.72
N ASN A 268 10.21 23.40 -5.81
CA ASN A 268 10.76 24.04 -7.00
C ASN A 268 11.12 25.51 -6.75
N LYS A 269 10.29 26.23 -5.98
CA LYS A 269 10.58 27.62 -5.57
C LYS A 269 11.85 27.70 -4.71
N LEU A 270 11.97 26.85 -3.70
CA LEU A 270 13.18 26.77 -2.85
C LEU A 270 14.44 26.43 -3.66
N ARG A 271 14.33 25.55 -4.67
CA ARG A 271 15.46 25.25 -5.57
C ARG A 271 15.88 26.44 -6.43
N GLN A 272 14.92 27.21 -6.94
CA GLN A 272 15.23 28.41 -7.73
C GLN A 272 15.90 29.49 -6.87
N GLU A 273 15.43 29.71 -5.64
CA GLU A 273 16.06 30.64 -4.70
C GLU A 273 17.49 30.21 -4.34
N ALA A 274 17.72 28.91 -4.11
CA ALA A 274 19.06 28.38 -3.86
C ALA A 274 19.99 28.58 -5.07
N GLN A 275 19.51 28.38 -6.30
CA GLN A 275 20.28 28.60 -7.53
C GLN A 275 20.61 30.09 -7.73
N ALA A 276 19.64 30.99 -7.50
CA ALA A 276 19.85 32.43 -7.58
C ALA A 276 20.87 32.93 -6.55
N ASN A 277 20.81 32.42 -5.31
CA ASN A 277 21.78 32.75 -4.26
C ASN A 277 23.18 32.23 -4.59
N ALA A 278 23.30 31.02 -5.16
CA ALA A 278 24.57 30.47 -5.59
C ALA A 278 25.18 31.29 -6.73
N GLN A 279 24.38 31.74 -7.70
CA GLN A 279 24.84 32.64 -8.77
C GLN A 279 25.31 33.98 -8.21
N LEU A 280 24.56 34.58 -7.28
CA LEU A 280 24.95 35.83 -6.65
C LEU A 280 26.30 35.70 -5.91
N GLN A 281 26.52 34.58 -5.21
CA GLN A 281 27.80 34.30 -4.56
C GLN A 281 28.94 34.13 -5.56
N GLN A 282 28.70 33.45 -6.69
CA GLN A 282 29.68 33.31 -7.75
C GLN A 282 30.05 34.66 -8.38
N ASP A 283 29.05 35.51 -8.65
CA ASP A 283 29.25 36.86 -9.19
C ASP A 283 30.03 37.75 -8.21
N GLN A 284 29.71 37.68 -6.92
CA GLN A 284 30.46 38.39 -5.87
C GLN A 284 31.90 37.90 -5.78
N ALA A 285 32.13 36.58 -5.83
CA ALA A 285 33.48 36.01 -5.82
C ALA A 285 34.29 36.43 -7.05
N MET A 286 33.68 36.43 -8.24
CA MET A 286 34.33 36.86 -9.48
C MET A 286 34.69 38.36 -9.44
N LYS A 287 33.77 39.21 -8.97
CA LYS A 287 34.04 40.64 -8.78
C LYS A 287 35.18 40.89 -7.78
N MET A 288 35.20 40.15 -6.68
CA MET A 288 36.27 40.24 -5.69
C MET A 288 37.62 39.80 -6.28
N GLN A 289 37.64 38.73 -7.07
CA GLN A 289 38.85 38.26 -7.75
C GLN A 289 39.35 39.28 -8.77
N GLN A 290 38.44 39.89 -9.54
CA GLN A 290 38.78 40.94 -10.50
C GLN A 290 39.35 42.19 -9.80
N ALA A 291 38.76 42.61 -8.69
CA ALA A 291 39.27 43.74 -7.89
C ALA A 291 40.68 43.46 -7.35
N LEU A 292 40.95 42.23 -6.91
CA LEU A 292 42.28 41.82 -6.44
C LEU A 292 43.32 41.87 -7.58
N LEU A 293 42.97 41.39 -8.77
CA LEU A 293 43.84 41.48 -9.95
C LEU A 293 44.14 42.93 -10.33
N GLN A 294 43.12 43.79 -10.36
CA GLN A 294 43.30 45.22 -10.62
C GLN A 294 44.22 45.89 -9.57
N GLN A 295 44.09 45.52 -8.30
CA GLN A 295 44.97 46.01 -7.24
C GLN A 295 46.42 45.56 -7.47
N GLN A 296 46.64 44.30 -7.87
CA GLN A 296 47.96 43.78 -8.18
C GLN A 296 48.57 44.51 -9.38
N GLU A 297 47.83 44.69 -10.47
CA GLU A 297 48.27 45.46 -11.64
C GLU A 297 48.65 46.90 -11.27
N PHE A 298 47.86 47.54 -10.40
CA PHE A 298 48.17 48.89 -9.92
C PHE A 298 49.48 48.93 -9.13
N MET A 299 49.71 47.97 -8.23
CA MET A 299 50.98 47.88 -7.49
C MET A 299 52.18 47.66 -8.42
N VAL A 300 52.04 46.79 -9.43
CA VAL A 300 53.09 46.55 -10.43
C VAL A 300 53.39 47.83 -11.22
N LYS A 301 52.37 48.57 -11.66
CA LYS A 301 52.54 49.86 -12.37
C LYS A 301 53.20 50.93 -11.52
N GLN A 302 52.84 51.02 -10.22
CA GLN A 302 53.53 51.95 -9.30
C GLN A 302 55.00 51.59 -9.15
N GLN A 303 55.30 50.30 -9.01
CA GLN A 303 56.67 49.83 -8.87
C GLN A 303 57.49 50.09 -10.13
N SER A 304 56.93 49.87 -11.32
CA SER A 304 57.62 50.18 -12.58
C SER A 304 57.85 51.68 -12.75
N ALA A 305 56.87 52.52 -12.39
CA ALA A 305 57.02 53.98 -12.44
C ALA A 305 58.10 54.47 -11.47
N LEU A 306 58.18 53.92 -10.25
CA LEU A 306 59.26 54.23 -9.31
C LEU A 306 60.63 53.79 -9.83
N GLN A 307 60.73 52.60 -10.43
CA GLN A 307 61.99 52.17 -11.05
C GLN A 307 62.41 53.10 -12.19
N GLU A 308 61.45 53.56 -13.00
CA GLU A 308 61.73 54.48 -14.10
C GLU A 308 62.18 55.85 -13.61
N THR A 309 61.57 56.40 -12.54
CA THR A 309 62.02 57.67 -11.95
C THR A 309 63.41 57.55 -11.34
N PHE A 310 63.73 56.45 -10.65
CA PHE A 310 65.08 56.19 -10.14
C PHE A 310 66.10 55.99 -11.27
N ALA A 311 65.74 55.30 -12.35
CA ALA A 311 66.60 55.14 -13.52
C ALA A 311 66.91 56.48 -14.20
N ARG A 312 65.90 57.35 -14.34
CA ARG A 312 66.07 58.72 -14.86
C ARG A 312 66.93 59.59 -13.94
N LEU A 313 66.72 59.50 -12.62
CA LEU A 313 67.54 60.22 -11.64
C LEU A 313 69.01 59.78 -11.70
N ARG A 314 69.25 58.46 -11.82
CA ARG A 314 70.59 57.89 -11.99
C ARG A 314 71.25 58.34 -13.30
N ALA A 315 70.51 58.40 -14.41
CA ALA A 315 71.03 58.86 -15.69
C ALA A 315 71.44 60.35 -15.67
N ASN A 316 70.71 61.18 -14.90
CA ASN A 316 70.99 62.61 -14.76
C ASN A 316 72.14 62.93 -13.78
N MET A 317 72.55 61.96 -12.96
CA MET A 317 73.63 62.09 -11.97
C MET A 317 74.86 61.31 -12.45
N GLN A 318 75.55 61.81 -13.47
CA GLN A 318 76.86 61.27 -13.84
C GLN A 318 77.89 61.61 -12.74
N GLY A 319 78.24 60.62 -11.91
CA GLY A 319 79.48 60.67 -11.13
C GLY A 319 79.36 60.71 -9.60
N SER A 320 78.33 60.14 -8.97
CA SER A 320 78.36 59.93 -7.51
C SER A 320 77.69 58.62 -7.09
N THR A 321 78.33 57.92 -6.15
CA THR A 321 78.00 56.56 -5.68
C THR A 321 76.79 56.56 -4.76
N LEU A 322 75.66 56.03 -5.25
CA LEU A 322 74.46 55.71 -4.46
C LEU A 322 74.49 54.23 -4.04
N PRO A 323 73.95 53.85 -2.86
CA PRO A 323 73.93 52.47 -2.41
C PRO A 323 72.97 51.61 -3.26
N ASP A 324 73.32 50.34 -3.42
CA ASP A 324 72.56 49.37 -4.18
C ASP A 324 71.17 49.16 -3.56
N LEU A 325 70.13 49.14 -4.42
CA LEU A 325 68.76 48.88 -3.98
C LEU A 325 68.65 47.44 -3.46
N PRO A 326 68.01 47.19 -2.30
CA PRO A 326 67.77 45.83 -1.86
C PRO A 326 66.89 45.07 -2.87
N PRO A 327 67.14 43.77 -3.09
CA PRO A 327 66.33 42.97 -4.00
C PRO A 327 64.87 42.98 -3.55
N LEU A 328 63.97 43.11 -4.53
CA LEU A 328 62.54 43.13 -4.29
C LEU A 328 62.08 41.86 -3.55
N PRO A 329 61.23 41.97 -2.51
CA PRO A 329 60.58 40.80 -1.96
C PRO A 329 59.71 40.15 -3.07
N PRO A 330 59.72 38.81 -3.19
CA PRO A 330 58.88 38.13 -4.17
C PRO A 330 57.41 38.46 -3.89
N LEU A 331 56.66 38.76 -4.95
CA LEU A 331 55.20 38.91 -4.86
C LEU A 331 54.60 37.64 -4.23
N PRO A 332 53.67 37.76 -3.27
CA PRO A 332 53.04 36.61 -2.66
C PRO A 332 52.36 35.76 -3.75
N THR A 333 52.80 34.51 -3.87
CA THR A 333 52.20 33.54 -4.78
C THR A 333 50.91 33.04 -4.15
N PHE A 334 49.77 33.53 -4.63
CA PHE A 334 48.48 33.01 -4.21
C PHE A 334 48.15 31.77 -5.04
N SER A 335 48.30 30.58 -4.44
CA SER A 335 47.83 29.33 -5.02
C SER A 335 46.31 29.33 -5.06
N PHE A 336 45.74 29.49 -6.25
CA PHE A 336 44.31 29.30 -6.47
C PHE A 336 43.98 27.80 -6.39
N CYS A 337 43.30 27.40 -5.32
CA CYS A 337 42.73 26.06 -5.22
C CYS A 337 41.48 26.01 -6.12
N SER A 338 41.63 25.53 -7.35
CA SER A 338 40.49 25.07 -8.13
C SER A 338 39.96 23.80 -7.47
N GLN A 339 38.94 23.91 -6.62
CA GLN A 339 38.10 22.76 -6.30
C GLN A 339 37.29 22.40 -7.54
N SER A 340 37.95 21.65 -8.42
CA SER A 340 37.28 20.85 -9.44
C SER A 340 36.44 19.81 -8.71
N GLY A 341 35.18 19.70 -9.10
CA GLY A 341 34.24 18.75 -8.54
C GLY A 341 34.77 17.33 -8.68
N GLN A 342 34.97 16.67 -7.54
CA GLN A 342 35.01 15.22 -7.44
C GLN A 342 33.86 14.77 -6.54
N ASP A 343 32.93 14.05 -7.18
CA ASP A 343 32.16 12.92 -6.68
C ASP A 343 31.90 12.85 -5.17
N SER A 344 30.66 13.16 -4.79
CA SER A 344 30.05 12.66 -3.56
C SER A 344 28.76 11.89 -3.88
N ASN A 345 28.92 10.74 -4.56
CA ASN A 345 27.98 9.64 -4.40
C ASN A 345 28.29 8.95 -3.06
N ASN A 346 27.74 9.48 -1.97
CA ASN A 346 27.58 8.73 -0.72
C ASN A 346 26.11 8.74 -0.32
N PHE A 347 25.43 7.68 -0.75
CA PHE A 347 24.10 7.30 -0.30
C PHE A 347 24.20 6.83 1.15
N VAL A 348 24.02 7.75 2.11
CA VAL A 348 23.88 7.40 3.52
C VAL A 348 22.45 6.89 3.75
N VAL A 349 22.35 5.59 3.99
CA VAL A 349 21.19 4.93 4.59
C VAL A 349 21.02 5.48 6.01
N PRO A 350 19.84 5.97 6.43
CA PRO A 350 19.63 6.32 7.84
C PRO A 350 19.50 5.03 8.65
N ALA A 351 20.53 4.73 9.43
CA ALA A 351 20.50 3.72 10.47
C ALA A 351 19.62 4.21 11.64
N SER A 352 18.78 3.29 12.09
CA SER A 352 18.14 3.11 13.39
C SER A 352 18.43 4.11 14.52
N ILE A 353 17.32 4.59 15.09
CA ILE A 353 17.18 5.26 16.38
C ILE A 353 17.86 4.46 17.51
N PRO A 354 18.63 5.09 18.42
CA PRO A 354 19.08 4.45 19.65
C PRO A 354 18.03 4.61 20.76
N THR A 355 17.45 3.50 21.20
CA THR A 355 16.70 3.43 22.46
C THR A 355 17.71 3.21 23.60
N GLN A 356 17.79 4.18 24.52
CA GLN A 356 18.44 3.98 25.81
C GLN A 356 17.63 2.99 26.65
N ALA A 357 18.27 1.94 27.14
CA ALA A 357 17.83 1.18 28.31
C ALA A 357 19.07 0.63 29.03
N SER A 358 19.21 1.04 30.29
CA SER A 358 20.28 0.65 31.22
C SER A 358 20.28 -0.87 31.51
N PRO A 359 21.43 -1.48 31.84
CA PRO A 359 21.50 -2.88 32.21
C PRO A 359 21.23 -3.08 33.70
N VAL A 360 20.33 -4.02 34.04
CA VAL A 360 20.21 -4.60 35.38
C VAL A 360 20.73 -6.04 35.29
N THR A 361 21.75 -6.33 36.08
CA THR A 361 22.39 -7.64 36.29
C THR A 361 21.49 -8.60 37.05
N PRO A 362 21.51 -9.92 36.77
CA PRO A 362 20.88 -10.92 37.62
C PRO A 362 21.89 -11.50 38.62
N THR A 363 21.59 -11.36 39.91
CA THR A 363 22.28 -12.06 40.99
C THR A 363 21.58 -13.39 41.27
N THR A 364 22.34 -14.47 41.15
CA THR A 364 22.03 -15.83 41.60
C THR A 364 21.88 -15.87 43.13
N ALA A 365 20.84 -16.52 43.64
CA ALA A 365 20.77 -16.97 45.03
C ALA A 365 20.24 -18.42 45.09
N HIS A 366 21.11 -19.31 45.58
CA HIS A 366 20.79 -20.67 45.98
C HIS A 366 20.21 -20.69 47.40
N GLY A 367 19.15 -21.49 47.60
CA GLY A 367 19.17 -22.64 48.52
C GLY A 367 18.99 -22.46 50.04
N ALA A 368 17.96 -23.19 50.53
CA ALA A 368 17.74 -23.75 51.89
C ALA A 368 17.17 -22.80 52.96
N SER A 369 16.22 -23.19 53.83
CA SER A 369 15.86 -24.52 54.35
C SER A 369 14.51 -24.54 55.11
N THR A 370 13.89 -25.74 55.20
CA THR A 370 13.04 -26.32 56.30
C THR A 370 11.68 -25.67 56.65
N SER A 371 10.52 -26.32 56.46
CA SER A 371 9.90 -27.47 57.19
C SER A 371 9.24 -27.12 58.53
N LEU A 372 7.90 -27.30 58.62
CA LEU A 372 7.09 -27.93 59.70
C LEU A 372 5.59 -27.58 59.48
N GLN A 373 4.76 -28.56 59.05
CA GLN A 373 3.72 -29.26 59.86
C GLN A 373 2.68 -28.33 60.54
N GLN A 374 1.44 -28.35 60.07
CA GLN A 374 0.38 -29.31 60.46
C GLN A 374 -0.69 -29.38 59.36
#